data_AF-A0A5K3EQ59-F1
#
_entry.id   AF-A0A5K3EQ59-F1
#
_cell.length_a   1.000
_cell.length_b   1.000
_cell.length_c   1.000
_cell.angle_alpha   90.00
_cell.angle_beta   90.00
_cell.angle_gamma   90.00
#
_symmetry.space_group_name_H-M   'P 1'
#
loop_
_entity.id
_entity.type
_entity.pdbx_description
1 polymer ?
#
loop_
_entity_poly.entity_id
_entity_poly.type
_entity_poly.pdbx_seq_one_letter_code
_entity_poly.pdbx_strand_id
1 'polypeptide(L)'
;MLTKAVCENLPDNANNGAARHFEKLLVLFGRATATNPSDADTWRHYATLILNGTVKLDAVMYQRAVQCLQKCYQCRLRAAAKGWELDKKARGDLLGDLQALSKVLLSNSIPTEPETETFLKSALSSLRLSLNTFSSRLKLAMNECFTPAIQDDLLHDSSTVAELRCTADNALNA
;
A
#
# COMPACT_ATOMS: atom_id res chain seq x y z
N MET A 1 -8.08 16.07 -0.77
CA MET A 1 -7.58 15.32 -1.95
C MET A 1 -8.76 14.81 -2.75
N LEU A 2 -8.65 14.80 -4.08
CA LEU A 2 -9.75 14.47 -5.00
C LEU A 2 -10.30 13.05 -4.78
N THR A 3 -9.42 12.07 -4.54
CA THR A 3 -9.82 10.68 -4.20
C THR A 3 -10.72 10.64 -2.98
N LYS A 4 -10.37 11.36 -1.91
CA LYS A 4 -11.18 11.43 -0.68
C LYS A 4 -12.57 11.99 -0.97
N ALA A 5 -12.65 13.09 -1.75
CA ALA A 5 -13.92 13.69 -2.10
C ALA A 5 -14.84 12.73 -2.86
N VAL A 6 -14.29 11.97 -3.81
CA VAL A 6 -15.05 10.98 -4.59
C VAL A 6 -15.48 9.79 -3.73
N CYS A 7 -14.59 9.25 -2.89
CA CYS A 7 -14.91 8.12 -2.00
C CYS A 7 -15.94 8.49 -0.92
N GLU A 8 -15.88 9.70 -0.37
CA GLU A 8 -16.83 10.19 0.64
C GLU A 8 -18.09 10.81 0.01
N ASN A 9 -18.20 10.80 -1.32
CA ASN A 9 -19.30 11.40 -2.08
C ASN A 9 -19.64 12.84 -1.64
N LEU A 10 -18.62 13.67 -1.43
CA LEU A 10 -18.81 15.04 -0.96
C LEU A 10 -19.69 15.85 -1.96
N PRO A 11 -20.69 16.61 -1.48
CA PRO A 11 -21.56 17.39 -2.34
C PRO A 11 -20.84 18.63 -2.89
N ASP A 12 -21.14 18.99 -4.13
CA ASP A 12 -20.79 20.29 -4.72
C ASP A 12 -21.76 21.39 -4.28
N ASN A 13 -21.50 22.64 -4.71
CA ASN A 13 -22.38 23.79 -4.42
C ASN A 13 -23.81 23.62 -4.99
N ALA A 14 -24.02 22.69 -5.92
CA ALA A 14 -25.31 22.34 -6.50
C ALA A 14 -25.88 21.04 -5.88
N ASN A 15 -25.36 20.61 -4.72
CA ASN A 15 -25.74 19.42 -3.97
C ASN A 15 -25.58 18.09 -4.73
N ASN A 16 -24.74 18.05 -5.76
CA ASN A 16 -24.42 16.81 -6.47
C ASN A 16 -23.19 16.16 -5.84
N GLY A 17 -23.27 14.86 -5.57
CA GLY A 17 -22.18 14.10 -4.99
C GLY A 17 -21.00 13.87 -5.94
N ALA A 18 -19.78 13.92 -5.41
CA ALA A 18 -18.55 13.72 -6.17
C ALA A 18 -18.36 12.28 -6.70
N ALA A 19 -19.11 11.29 -6.21
CA ALA A 19 -19.04 9.90 -6.68
C ALA A 19 -19.30 9.76 -8.19
N ARG A 20 -20.07 10.69 -8.78
CA ARG A 20 -20.29 10.75 -10.24
C ARG A 20 -19.00 10.89 -11.07
N HIS A 21 -17.91 11.33 -10.45
CA HIS A 21 -16.61 11.47 -11.08
C HIS A 21 -15.71 10.25 -10.93
N PHE A 22 -16.19 9.17 -10.31
CA PHE A 22 -15.42 7.95 -10.06
C PHE A 22 -14.76 7.39 -11.33
N GLU A 23 -15.54 7.13 -12.38
CA GLU A 23 -15.02 6.56 -13.64
C GLU A 23 -14.01 7.49 -14.32
N LYS A 24 -14.30 8.80 -14.35
CA LYS A 24 -13.40 9.81 -14.93
C LYS A 24 -12.08 9.87 -14.18
N LEU A 25 -12.14 9.77 -12.85
CA LEU A 25 -10.95 9.76 -11.99
C LEU A 25 -10.16 8.46 -12.14
N LEU A 26 -10.85 7.33 -12.32
CA LEU A 26 -10.23 6.03 -12.59
C LEU A 26 -9.41 6.05 -13.90
N VAL A 27 -9.97 6.64 -14.96
CA VAL A 27 -9.28 6.84 -16.25
C VAL A 27 -8.11 7.81 -16.11
N LEU A 28 -8.30 8.91 -15.37
CA LEU A 28 -7.24 9.89 -15.14
C LEU A 28 -6.04 9.26 -14.43
N PHE A 29 -6.26 8.49 -13.36
CA PHE A 29 -5.17 7.80 -12.67
C PHE A 29 -4.50 6.76 -13.56
N GLY A 30 -5.25 6.02 -14.37
CA GLY A 30 -4.67 5.10 -15.36
C GLY A 30 -3.75 5.79 -16.37
N ARG A 31 -4.09 7.01 -16.81
CA ARG A 31 -3.25 7.82 -17.70
C ARG A 31 -2.05 8.41 -16.96
N ALA A 32 -2.27 8.91 -15.74
CA ALA A 32 -1.22 9.52 -14.92
C ALA A 32 -0.12 8.50 -14.59
N THR A 33 -0.49 7.28 -14.21
CA THR A 33 0.48 6.21 -13.92
C THR A 33 1.18 5.68 -15.17
N ALA A 34 0.54 5.73 -16.34
CA ALA A 34 1.19 5.42 -17.61
C ALA A 34 2.20 6.50 -18.03
N THR A 35 1.91 7.77 -17.75
CA THR A 35 2.77 8.91 -18.13
C THR A 35 3.92 9.10 -17.15
N ASN A 36 3.66 8.95 -15.86
CA ASN A 36 4.64 9.11 -14.79
C ASN A 36 4.61 7.88 -13.86
N PRO A 37 5.23 6.75 -14.26
CA PRO A 37 5.16 5.51 -13.50
C PRO A 37 5.98 5.54 -12.20
N SER A 38 6.84 6.53 -11.99
CA SER A 38 7.69 6.65 -10.79
C SER A 38 7.01 7.35 -9.62
N ASP A 39 5.83 7.96 -9.82
CA ASP A 39 5.11 8.65 -8.75
C ASP A 39 4.35 7.67 -7.83
N ALA A 40 4.95 7.38 -6.67
CA ALA A 40 4.38 6.50 -5.66
C ALA A 40 3.02 6.99 -5.15
N ASP A 41 2.84 8.29 -4.94
CA ASP A 41 1.60 8.81 -4.38
C ASP A 41 0.47 8.68 -5.39
N THR A 42 0.72 8.88 -6.69
CA THR A 42 -0.31 8.61 -7.72
C THR A 42 -0.78 7.15 -7.69
N TRP A 43 0.13 6.18 -7.55
CA TRP A 43 -0.24 4.77 -7.38
C TRP A 43 -1.06 4.52 -6.12
N ARG A 44 -0.70 5.17 -5.01
CA ARG A 44 -1.42 5.10 -3.72
C ARG A 44 -2.87 5.57 -3.88
N HIS A 45 -3.05 6.76 -4.44
CA HIS A 45 -4.37 7.35 -4.67
C HIS A 45 -5.21 6.50 -5.62
N TYR A 46 -4.58 5.88 -6.61
CA TYR A 46 -5.27 5.00 -7.53
C TYR A 46 -5.83 3.75 -6.83
N ALA A 47 -5.00 3.07 -6.04
CA ALA A 47 -5.42 1.93 -5.25
C ALA A 47 -6.55 2.30 -4.28
N THR A 48 -6.41 3.42 -3.56
CA THR A 48 -7.44 3.91 -2.63
C THR A 48 -8.77 4.18 -3.34
N LEU A 49 -8.73 4.77 -4.53
CA LEU A 49 -9.95 4.98 -5.32
C LEU A 49 -10.63 3.65 -5.64
N ILE A 50 -9.88 2.65 -6.11
CA ILE A 50 -10.45 1.34 -6.46
C ILE A 50 -11.07 0.66 -5.23
N LEU A 51 -10.36 0.65 -4.11
CA LEU A 51 -10.78 -0.07 -2.89
C LEU A 51 -11.94 0.59 -2.16
N ASN A 52 -11.99 1.92 -2.16
CA ASN A 52 -13.01 2.72 -1.48
C ASN A 52 -14.03 3.29 -2.46
N GLY A 53 -14.09 2.75 -3.68
CA GLY A 53 -15.05 3.17 -4.69
C GLY A 53 -16.47 2.82 -4.30
N THR A 54 -17.44 3.50 -4.92
CA THR A 54 -18.87 3.22 -4.72
C THR A 54 -19.34 1.95 -5.44
N VAL A 55 -18.52 1.40 -6.32
CA VAL A 55 -18.82 0.23 -7.16
C VAL A 55 -18.37 -1.04 -6.45
N LYS A 56 -19.12 -2.13 -6.61
CA LYS A 56 -18.73 -3.45 -6.11
C LYS A 56 -17.37 -3.85 -6.69
N LEU A 57 -16.44 -4.21 -5.82
CA LEU A 57 -15.10 -4.63 -6.19
C LEU A 57 -15.15 -6.04 -6.83
N ASP A 58 -14.79 -6.13 -8.12
CA ASP A 58 -14.58 -7.41 -8.81
C ASP A 58 -13.12 -7.89 -8.67
N ALA A 59 -12.82 -9.12 -9.10
CA ALA A 59 -11.46 -9.67 -9.00
C ALA A 59 -10.43 -8.85 -9.78
N VAL A 60 -10.77 -8.35 -10.97
CA VAL A 60 -9.83 -7.60 -11.82
C VAL A 60 -9.45 -6.27 -11.17
N MET A 61 -10.43 -5.53 -10.64
CA MET A 61 -10.23 -4.30 -9.90
C MET A 61 -9.47 -4.56 -8.60
N TYR A 62 -9.79 -5.63 -7.87
CA TYR A 62 -9.06 -6.03 -6.67
C TYR A 62 -7.58 -6.30 -6.97
N GLN A 63 -7.29 -7.15 -7.97
CA GLN A 63 -5.93 -7.46 -8.41
C GLN A 63 -5.19 -6.19 -8.84
N ARG A 64 -5.85 -5.30 -9.58
CA ARG A 64 -5.30 -4.01 -9.98
C ARG A 64 -4.95 -3.12 -8.79
N ALA A 65 -5.82 -3.05 -7.77
CA ALA A 65 -5.55 -2.26 -6.57
C ALA A 65 -4.32 -2.79 -5.82
N VAL A 66 -4.22 -4.11 -5.66
CA VAL A 66 -3.05 -4.76 -5.04
C VAL A 66 -1.78 -4.44 -5.82
N GLN A 67 -1.81 -4.57 -7.15
CA GLN A 67 -0.66 -4.22 -8.01
C GLN A 67 -0.27 -2.74 -7.89
N CYS A 68 -1.25 -1.83 -7.81
CA CYS A 68 -0.98 -0.41 -7.58
C CYS A 68 -0.28 -0.18 -6.24
N LEU A 69 -0.68 -0.86 -5.17
CA LEU A 69 0.01 -0.76 -3.87
C LEU A 69 1.43 -1.33 -3.90
N GLN A 70 1.64 -2.45 -4.58
CA GLN A 70 2.98 -3.01 -4.79
C GLN A 70 3.87 -2.03 -5.57
N LYS A 71 3.33 -1.38 -6.62
CA LYS A 71 4.04 -0.35 -7.38
C LYS A 71 4.34 0.89 -6.55
N CYS A 72 3.41 1.33 -5.72
CA CYS A 72 3.62 2.43 -4.78
C CYS A 72 4.85 2.17 -3.91
N TYR A 73 4.88 1.02 -3.21
CA TYR A 73 6.01 0.62 -2.37
C TYR A 73 7.32 0.55 -3.16
N GLN A 74 7.32 -0.07 -4.35
CA GLN A 74 8.52 -0.19 -5.18
C GLN A 74 9.06 1.16 -5.65
N CYS A 75 8.18 2.07 -6.08
CA CYS A 75 8.57 3.41 -6.52
C CYS A 75 9.13 4.22 -5.35
N ARG A 76 8.46 4.18 -4.19
CA ARG A 76 8.93 4.86 -2.99
C ARG A 76 10.29 4.33 -2.53
N LEU A 77 10.48 3.01 -2.55
CA LEU A 77 11.74 2.39 -2.15
C LEU A 77 12.90 2.74 -3.09
N ARG A 78 12.63 2.85 -4.40
CA ARG A 78 13.63 3.26 -5.39
C ARG A 78 13.99 4.74 -5.30
N ALA A 79 13.02 5.58 -4.96
CA ALA A 79 13.21 7.01 -4.79
C ALA A 79 13.84 7.37 -3.44
N ALA A 80 13.74 6.48 -2.44
CA ALA A 80 14.29 6.69 -1.12
C ALA A 80 15.81 6.88 -1.16
N ALA A 81 16.30 7.87 -0.41
CA ALA A 81 17.72 8.16 -0.32
C ALA A 81 18.49 6.98 0.30
N LYS A 82 19.81 6.93 0.07
CA LYS A 82 20.67 5.99 0.78
C LYS A 82 20.59 6.29 2.30
N GLY A 83 20.37 5.26 3.11
CA GLY A 83 20.18 5.43 4.56
C GLY A 83 18.78 5.90 4.94
N TRP A 84 17.78 5.72 4.08
CA TRP A 84 16.37 6.00 4.41
C TRP A 84 15.91 5.29 5.69
N GLU A 85 16.58 4.19 6.07
CA GLU A 85 16.35 3.49 7.32
C GLU A 85 16.60 4.36 8.54
N LEU A 86 17.33 5.47 8.46
CA LEU A 86 17.51 6.40 9.57
C LEU A 86 16.55 7.59 9.50
N ASP A 87 15.98 7.86 8.33
CA ASP A 87 14.94 8.88 8.13
C ASP A 87 13.56 8.36 8.55
N LYS A 88 13.05 8.90 9.67
CA LYS A 88 11.73 8.56 10.21
C LYS A 88 10.61 8.71 9.18
N LYS A 89 10.65 9.75 8.35
CA LYS A 89 9.60 9.98 7.36
C LYS A 89 9.66 8.94 6.25
N ALA A 90 10.85 8.71 5.69
CA ALA A 90 11.02 7.72 4.62
C ALA A 90 10.67 6.30 5.09
N ARG A 91 11.11 5.92 6.30
CA ARG A 91 10.70 4.66 6.94
C ARG A 91 9.19 4.56 7.11
N GLY A 92 8.59 5.58 7.72
CA GLY A 92 7.15 5.61 8.02
C GLY A 92 6.29 5.51 6.76
N ASP A 93 6.68 6.21 5.68
CA ASP A 93 5.96 6.15 4.42
C ASP A 93 6.05 4.75 3.77
N LEU A 94 7.24 4.13 3.75
CA LEU A 94 7.43 2.78 3.23
C LEU A 94 6.68 1.73 4.05
N LEU A 95 6.72 1.85 5.38
CA LEU A 95 5.97 0.98 6.28
C LEU A 95 4.47 1.16 6.10
N GLY A 96 4.00 2.39 5.93
CA GLY A 96 2.60 2.70 5.64
C GLY A 96 2.09 2.07 4.34
N ASP A 97 2.92 2.01 3.31
CA ASP A 97 2.60 1.30 2.06
C ASP A 97 2.46 -0.21 2.30
N LEU A 98 3.37 -0.82 3.06
CA LEU A 98 3.31 -2.25 3.41
C LEU A 98 2.11 -2.59 4.31
N GLN A 99 1.80 -1.73 5.29
CA GLN A 99 0.62 -1.87 6.14
C GLN A 99 -0.67 -1.86 5.32
N ALA A 100 -0.74 -0.98 4.34
CA ALA A 100 -1.94 -0.89 3.53
C ALA A 100 -2.06 -2.02 2.52
N LEU A 101 -0.94 -2.51 1.97
CA LEU A 101 -0.92 -3.73 1.18
C LEU A 101 -1.39 -4.93 2.03
N SER A 102 -0.86 -5.08 3.24
CA SER A 102 -1.28 -6.12 4.19
C SER A 102 -2.78 -6.04 4.50
N LYS A 103 -3.29 -4.86 4.83
CA LYS A 103 -4.72 -4.65 5.11
C LYS A 103 -5.63 -5.10 3.97
N VAL A 104 -5.24 -4.86 2.73
CA VAL A 104 -6.03 -5.26 1.56
C VAL A 104 -5.97 -6.78 1.35
N LEU A 105 -4.80 -7.38 1.45
CA LEU A 105 -4.60 -8.82 1.26
C LEU A 105 -5.23 -9.67 2.36
N LEU A 106 -5.41 -9.10 3.56
CA LEU A 106 -6.02 -9.77 4.72
C LEU A 106 -7.48 -9.38 4.93
N SER A 107 -8.07 -8.57 4.04
CA SER A 107 -9.45 -8.11 4.19
C SER A 107 -10.44 -9.24 3.92
N ASN A 108 -11.53 -9.33 4.68
CA ASN A 108 -12.62 -10.28 4.40
C ASN A 108 -13.42 -9.96 3.13
N SER A 109 -13.14 -8.82 2.48
CA SER A 109 -13.80 -8.35 1.26
C SER A 109 -13.15 -8.86 -0.03
N ILE A 110 -12.33 -9.92 0.05
CA ILE A 110 -11.65 -10.49 -1.12
C ILE A 110 -12.70 -11.18 -2.02
N PRO A 111 -12.67 -10.91 -3.35
CA PRO A 111 -13.51 -11.63 -4.30
C PRO A 111 -13.29 -13.14 -4.24
N THR A 112 -14.36 -13.93 -4.20
CA THR A 112 -14.34 -15.40 -4.02
C THR A 112 -14.01 -16.17 -5.32
N GLU A 113 -13.62 -15.46 -6.38
CA GLU A 113 -13.33 -16.07 -7.67
C GLU A 113 -12.03 -16.90 -7.61
N PRO A 114 -11.97 -18.09 -8.23
CA PRO A 114 -10.84 -19.02 -8.09
C PRO A 114 -9.50 -18.42 -8.56
N GLU A 115 -9.51 -17.54 -9.56
CA GLU A 115 -8.32 -16.82 -10.03
C GLU A 115 -7.78 -15.83 -8.98
N THR A 116 -8.62 -15.40 -8.04
CA THR A 116 -8.23 -14.49 -6.96
C THR A 116 -7.39 -15.20 -5.91
N GLU A 117 -7.63 -16.49 -5.66
CA GLU A 117 -6.91 -17.26 -4.64
C GLU A 117 -5.44 -17.46 -5.01
N THR A 118 -5.16 -17.86 -6.25
CA THR A 118 -3.78 -18.06 -6.74
C THR A 118 -3.01 -16.75 -6.76
N PHE A 119 -3.66 -15.66 -7.22
CA PHE A 119 -3.11 -14.32 -7.16
C PHE A 119 -2.82 -13.89 -5.72
N LEU A 120 -3.75 -14.12 -4.78
CA LEU A 120 -3.61 -13.73 -3.38
C LEU A 120 -2.44 -14.44 -2.71
N LYS A 121 -2.27 -15.75 -2.93
CA LYS A 121 -1.12 -16.52 -2.42
C LYS A 121 0.21 -15.96 -2.96
N SER A 122 0.25 -15.61 -4.25
CA SER A 122 1.40 -14.95 -4.86
C SER A 122 1.68 -13.57 -4.26
N ALA A 123 0.64 -12.75 -4.08
CA ALA A 123 0.73 -11.41 -3.53
C ALA A 123 1.18 -11.41 -2.05
N LEU A 124 0.65 -12.33 -1.24
CA LEU A 124 1.09 -12.53 0.14
C LEU A 124 2.55 -13.00 0.22
N SER A 125 2.98 -13.88 -0.69
CA SER A 125 4.38 -14.30 -0.77
C SER A 125 5.31 -13.14 -1.11
N SER A 126 4.89 -12.25 -2.01
CA SER A 126 5.62 -11.01 -2.36
C SER A 126 5.66 -10.01 -1.19
N LEU A 127 4.55 -9.84 -0.47
CA LEU A 127 4.50 -9.02 0.74
C LEU A 127 5.47 -9.57 1.80
N ARG A 128 5.47 -10.88 2.04
CA ARG A 128 6.39 -11.52 2.99
C ARG A 128 7.85 -11.28 2.63
N LEU A 129 8.21 -11.43 1.35
CA LEU A 129 9.58 -11.13 0.90
C LEU A 129 9.95 -9.67 1.18
N SER A 130 9.04 -8.74 0.88
CA SER A 130 9.24 -7.30 1.12
C SER A 130 9.42 -7.00 2.61
N LEU A 131 8.62 -7.60 3.49
CA LEU A 131 8.74 -7.48 4.95
C LEU A 131 10.07 -8.04 5.47
N ASN A 132 10.53 -9.17 4.93
CA ASN A 132 11.83 -9.74 5.29
C ASN A 132 12.99 -8.83 4.89
N THR A 133 12.95 -8.26 3.69
CA THR A 133 13.95 -7.27 3.25
C THR A 133 13.90 -5.99 4.09
N PHE A 134 12.70 -5.51 4.45
CA PHE A 134 12.55 -4.34 5.30
C PHE A 134 13.13 -4.60 6.70
N SER A 135 12.76 -5.74 7.31
CA SER A 135 13.25 -6.15 8.63
C SER A 135 14.78 -6.32 8.67
N SER A 136 15.39 -6.91 7.65
CA SER A 136 16.85 -7.05 7.60
C SER A 136 17.55 -5.70 7.55
N ARG A 137 17.03 -4.75 6.77
CA ARG A 137 17.56 -3.39 6.68
C ARG A 137 17.41 -2.62 7.99
N LEU A 138 16.27 -2.72 8.67
CA LEU A 138 16.10 -2.10 10.00
C LEU A 138 17.09 -2.66 11.03
N LYS A 139 17.35 -3.97 11.03
CA LYS A 139 18.33 -4.58 11.94
C LYS A 139 19.75 -4.07 11.69
N LEU A 140 20.13 -3.89 10.42
CA LEU A 140 21.42 -3.29 10.06
C LEU A 140 21.49 -1.84 10.55
N ALA A 141 20.47 -1.04 10.26
CA ALA A 141 20.40 0.36 10.71
C ALA A 141 20.44 0.49 12.24
N MET A 142 19.82 -0.45 12.98
CA MET A 142 19.87 -0.49 14.44
C MET A 142 21.30 -0.67 14.96
N ASN A 143 22.09 -1.53 14.33
CA ASN A 143 23.48 -1.76 14.72
C ASN A 143 24.40 -0.56 14.41
N GLU A 144 24.03 0.27 13.45
CA GLU A 144 24.79 1.44 13.01
C GLU A 144 24.34 2.75 13.70
N CYS A 145 23.15 2.76 14.31
CA CYS A 145 22.58 3.94 14.95
C CYS A 145 22.99 4.04 16.42
N PHE A 146 23.56 5.18 16.82
CA PHE A 146 23.95 5.47 18.20
C PHE A 146 23.04 6.48 18.91
N THR A 147 21.98 6.95 18.23
CA THR A 147 21.04 7.93 18.79
C THR A 147 19.83 7.22 19.42
N PRO A 148 19.60 7.35 20.73
CA PRO A 148 18.53 6.62 21.43
C PRO A 148 17.12 6.85 20.85
N ALA A 149 16.78 8.10 20.52
CA ALA A 149 15.47 8.42 19.95
C ALA A 149 15.21 7.73 18.60
N ILE A 150 16.24 7.57 17.76
CA ILE A 150 16.13 6.87 16.48
C ILE A 150 16.08 5.35 16.71
N GLN A 151 16.80 4.83 17.71
CA GLN A 151 16.73 3.43 18.10
C GLN A 151 15.31 3.05 18.58
N ASP A 152 14.67 3.87 19.39
CA ASP A 152 13.30 3.64 19.86
C ASP A 152 12.31 3.60 18.68
N ASP A 153 12.43 4.54 17.73
CA ASP A 153 11.62 4.54 16.51
C ASP A 153 11.86 3.26 15.67
N LEU A 154 13.11 2.85 15.52
CA LEU A 154 13.48 1.62 14.80
C LEU A 154 12.95 0.35 15.47
N LEU A 155 12.93 0.32 16.81
CA LEU A 155 12.38 -0.81 17.58
C LEU A 155 10.87 -0.89 17.38
N HIS A 156 10.19 0.25 17.41
CA HIS A 156 8.76 0.33 17.14
C HIS A 156 8.43 -0.17 15.72
N ASP A 157 9.13 0.35 14.71
CA ASP A 157 8.96 -0.06 13.31
C ASP A 157 9.25 -1.57 13.14
N SER A 158 10.27 -2.09 13.82
CA SER A 158 10.61 -3.53 13.80
C SER A 158 9.52 -4.40 14.42
N SER A 159 8.86 -3.94 15.49
CA SER A 159 7.71 -4.65 16.09
C SER A 159 6.56 -4.71 15.11
N THR A 160 6.20 -3.57 14.51
CA THR A 160 5.11 -3.50 13.52
C THR A 160 5.39 -4.42 12.32
N VAL A 161 6.61 -4.44 11.81
CA VAL A 161 6.99 -5.33 10.70
C VAL A 161 6.91 -6.80 11.11
N ALA A 162 7.30 -7.15 12.34
CA ALA A 162 7.19 -8.51 12.84
C ALA A 162 5.73 -8.97 12.97
N GLU A 163 4.84 -8.11 13.45
CA GLU A 163 3.40 -8.36 13.53
C GLU A 163 2.80 -8.58 12.13
N LEU A 164 3.06 -7.66 11.19
CA LEU A 164 2.60 -7.80 9.80
C LEU A 164 3.08 -9.10 9.17
N ARG A 165 4.34 -9.47 9.40
CA ARG A 165 4.89 -10.73 8.88
C ARG A 165 4.18 -11.94 9.46
N CYS A 166 3.95 -11.96 10.78
CA CYS A 166 3.21 -13.03 11.44
C CYS A 166 1.81 -13.20 10.83
N THR A 167 1.09 -12.09 10.63
CA THR A 167 -0.25 -12.13 10.01
C THR A 167 -0.22 -12.65 8.57
N ALA A 168 0.77 -12.24 7.77
CA ALA A 168 0.93 -12.71 6.40
C ALA A 168 1.30 -14.20 6.33
N ASP A 169 2.16 -14.69 7.23
CA ASP A 169 2.51 -16.11 7.31
C ASP A 169 1.31 -16.97 7.71
N ASN A 170 0.50 -16.51 8.67
CA ASN A 170 -0.73 -17.21 9.05
C ASN A 170 -1.71 -17.30 7.87
N ALA A 171 -1.88 -16.21 7.10
CA ALA A 171 -2.74 -16.19 5.93
C ALA A 171 -2.23 -17.05 4.76
N LEU A 172 -0.91 -17.22 4.63
CA LEU A 172 -0.32 -18.11 3.60
C LEU A 172 -0.51 -19.60 3.91
N ASN A 173 -0.60 -19.94 5.20
CA ASN A 173 -0.70 -21.32 5.68
C ASN A 173 -2.13 -21.77 6.01
N ALA A 174 -3.11 -20.87 5.91
CA ALA A 174 -4.53 -21.15 6.04
C ALA A 174 -5.10 -21.74 4.74
#